data_AF-A0A6B3HFA3-F1
#
_entry.id   AF-A0A6B3HFA3-F1
#
_cell.length_a   1.000
_cell.length_b   1.000
_cell.length_c   1.000
_cell.angle_alpha   90.00
_cell.angle_beta   90.00
_cell.angle_gamma   90.00
#
_symmetry.space_group_name_H-M   'P 1'
#
loop_
_entity.id
_entity.type
_entity.pdbx_description
1 polymer ?
#
loop_
_entity_poly.entity_id
_entity_poly.type
_entity_poly.pdbx_seq_one_letter_code
_entity_poly.pdbx_strand_id
1 'polypeptide(L)'
;DLDEKTGRFVTLAREVHRACEIVILEGPESVAGAAEHIAGASSDLSHVMRRMAENARTGDTTGRTEDMALAAERERTLYQAVKDFRLAARRTLGKAT
;
A
#
# COMPACT_ATOMS: atom_id res chain seq x y z
N ASP A 1 -15.04 -7.00 14.28
CA ASP A 1 -15.65 -7.74 13.15
C ASP A 1 -14.70 -7.76 11.95
N LEU A 2 -14.76 -8.76 11.05
CA LEU A 2 -13.92 -8.84 9.85
C LEU A 2 -14.22 -7.67 8.90
N ASP A 3 -15.50 -7.30 8.79
CA ASP A 3 -15.95 -6.21 7.93
C ASP A 3 -15.47 -4.85 8.44
N GLU A 4 -15.48 -4.63 9.75
CA GLU A 4 -14.92 -3.43 10.38
C GLU A 4 -13.40 -3.29 10.12
N LYS A 5 -12.65 -4.39 10.22
CA LYS A 5 -11.20 -4.39 9.92
C LYS A 5 -10.93 -4.14 8.44
N THR A 6 -11.71 -4.75 7.56
CA THR A 6 -11.64 -4.53 6.10
C THR A 6 -11.98 -3.08 5.75
N GLY A 7 -13.03 -2.52 6.36
CA GLY A 7 -13.44 -1.13 6.17
C GLY A 7 -12.33 -0.15 6.60
N ARG A 8 -11.74 -0.36 7.78
CA ARG A 8 -10.58 0.44 8.24
C ARG A 8 -9.41 0.37 7.28
N PHE A 9 -9.07 -0.82 6.80
CA PHE A 9 -7.98 -1.01 5.86
C PHE A 9 -8.24 -0.24 4.54
N VAL A 10 -9.45 -0.33 3.98
CA VAL A 10 -9.82 0.39 2.74
C VAL A 10 -9.75 1.90 2.94
N THR A 11 -10.19 2.42 4.09
CA THR A 11 -10.08 3.84 4.42
C THR A 11 -8.61 4.29 4.45
N LEU A 12 -7.75 3.54 5.12
CA LEU A 12 -6.31 3.84 5.19
C LEU A 12 -5.65 3.80 3.80
N ALA A 13 -5.97 2.82 2.97
CA ALA A 13 -5.46 2.75 1.60
C ALA A 13 -5.84 3.99 0.78
N ARG A 14 -7.10 4.46 0.90
CA ARG A 14 -7.55 5.70 0.26
C ARG A 14 -6.85 6.94 0.78
N GLU A 15 -6.50 6.99 2.06
CA GLU A 15 -5.72 8.09 2.63
C GLU A 15 -4.28 8.09 2.10
N VAL A 16 -3.66 6.92 1.98
CA VAL A 16 -2.34 6.77 1.33
C VAL A 16 -2.41 7.25 -0.11
N HIS A 17 -3.40 6.82 -0.90
CA HIS A 17 -3.56 7.27 -2.29
C HIS A 17 -3.73 8.78 -2.40
N ARG A 18 -4.56 9.39 -1.56
CA ARG A 18 -4.74 10.86 -1.53
C ARG A 18 -3.46 11.60 -1.15
N ALA A 19 -2.71 11.10 -0.17
CA ALA A 19 -1.43 11.69 0.20
C ALA A 19 -0.40 11.58 -0.93
N CYS A 20 -0.35 10.44 -1.61
CA CYS A 20 0.50 10.23 -2.78
C CYS A 20 0.12 11.18 -3.93
N GLU A 21 -1.17 11.34 -4.25
CA GLU A 21 -1.63 12.24 -5.31
C GLU A 21 -1.09 13.66 -5.15
N ILE A 22 -1.13 14.22 -3.94
CA ILE A 22 -0.60 15.56 -3.67
C ILE A 22 0.90 15.63 -4.01
N VAL A 23 1.66 14.62 -3.59
CA VAL A 23 3.12 14.60 -3.82
C VAL A 23 3.46 14.29 -5.28
N ILE A 24 2.62 13.52 -5.98
CA ILE A 24 2.79 13.23 -7.41
C ILE A 24 2.56 14.50 -8.23
N LEU A 25 1.55 15.30 -7.90
CA LEU A 25 1.19 16.50 -8.65
C LEU A 25 2.09 17.71 -8.34
N GLU A 26 2.44 17.90 -7.07
CA GLU A 26 3.09 19.13 -6.60
C GLU A 26 4.53 18.91 -6.10
N GLY A 27 4.96 17.66 -6.01
CA GLY A 27 6.24 17.30 -5.42
C GLY A 27 7.41 17.35 -6.41
N PRO A 28 8.64 17.39 -5.88
CA PRO A 28 9.84 17.18 -6.69
C PRO A 28 9.81 15.82 -7.39
N GLU A 29 10.27 15.74 -8.65
CA GLU A 29 10.20 14.54 -9.49
C GLU A 29 10.75 13.27 -8.79
N SER A 30 11.87 13.41 -8.07
CA SER A 30 12.49 12.32 -7.30
C SER A 30 11.61 11.76 -6.18
N VAL A 31 10.69 12.57 -5.65
CA VAL A 31 9.75 12.20 -4.59
C VAL A 31 8.42 11.75 -5.20
N ALA A 32 7.99 12.36 -6.30
CA ALA A 32 6.80 11.98 -7.07
C ALA A 32 6.89 10.53 -7.57
N GLY A 33 8.00 10.14 -8.21
CA GLY A 33 8.19 8.75 -8.66
C GLY A 33 8.17 7.73 -7.51
N ALA A 34 8.73 8.09 -6.35
CA ALA A 34 8.65 7.24 -5.17
C ALA A 34 7.22 7.16 -4.58
N ALA A 35 6.42 8.23 -4.70
CA ALA A 35 5.02 8.25 -4.29
C ALA A 35 4.14 7.40 -5.22
N GLU A 36 4.42 7.36 -6.53
CA GLU A 36 3.76 6.46 -7.49
C GLU A 36 3.97 5.00 -7.11
N HIS A 37 5.20 4.63 -6.72
CA HIS A 37 5.51 3.27 -6.27
C HIS A 37 4.72 2.88 -5.01
N ILE A 38 4.54 3.80 -4.06
CA ILE A 38 3.67 3.58 -2.89
C ILE A 38 2.22 3.35 -3.33
N ALA A 39 1.70 4.20 -4.23
CA ALA A 39 0.31 4.11 -4.67
C ALA A 39 0.03 2.76 -5.36
N GLY A 40 0.95 2.31 -6.23
CA GLY A 40 0.90 0.99 -6.87
C GLY A 40 0.95 -0.14 -5.85
N ALA A 41 1.95 -0.15 -4.96
CA ALA A 41 2.09 -1.21 -3.95
C ALA A 41 0.90 -1.27 -2.96
N SER A 42 0.33 -0.12 -2.61
CA SER A 42 -0.87 -0.03 -1.77
C SER A 42 -2.11 -0.57 -2.49
N SER A 43 -2.24 -0.29 -3.78
CA SER A 43 -3.32 -0.84 -4.63
C SER A 43 -3.24 -2.37 -4.72
N ASP A 44 -2.04 -2.91 -4.97
CA ASP A 44 -1.81 -4.35 -5.04
C ASP A 44 -2.20 -5.07 -3.74
N LEU A 45 -1.71 -4.57 -2.60
CA LEU A 45 -2.07 -5.13 -1.29
C LEU A 45 -3.58 -5.04 -1.05
N SER A 46 -4.20 -3.92 -1.43
CA SER A 46 -5.64 -3.73 -1.26
C SER A 46 -6.48 -4.69 -2.08
N HIS A 47 -6.03 -5.04 -3.28
CA HIS A 47 -6.68 -6.03 -4.13
C HIS A 47 -6.66 -7.41 -3.47
N VAL A 48 -5.50 -7.84 -2.93
CA VAL A 48 -5.37 -9.13 -2.24
C VAL A 48 -6.24 -9.17 -1.00
N MET A 49 -6.20 -8.13 -0.15
CA MET A 49 -7.00 -8.07 1.07
C MET A 49 -8.50 -8.09 0.79
N ARG A 50 -8.94 -7.43 -0.29
CA ARG A 50 -10.35 -7.47 -0.72
C ARG A 50 -10.78 -8.86 -1.15
N ARG A 51 -9.96 -9.55 -1.96
CA ARG A 51 -10.22 -10.94 -2.38
C ARG A 51 -10.31 -11.87 -1.17
N MET A 52 -9.36 -11.78 -0.24
CA MET A 52 -9.36 -12.59 0.98
C MET A 52 -10.61 -12.35 1.83
N ALA A 53 -11.06 -11.10 1.95
CA ALA A 53 -12.30 -10.79 2.66
C ALA A 53 -13.54 -11.34 1.95
N GLU A 54 -13.55 -11.34 0.61
CA GLU A 54 -14.63 -11.94 -0.17
C GLU A 54 -14.68 -13.46 -0.04
N ASN A 55 -13.53 -14.14 -0.17
CA ASN A 55 -13.40 -15.58 0.06
C ASN A 55 -13.84 -15.95 1.50
N ALA A 56 -13.45 -15.17 2.49
CA ALA A 56 -13.89 -15.38 3.86
C ALA A 56 -15.42 -15.23 4.05
N ARG A 57 -16.06 -14.31 3.31
CA ARG A 57 -17.53 -14.13 3.35
C ARG A 57 -18.28 -15.28 2.69
N THR A 58 -17.76 -15.83 1.59
CA THR A 58 -18.37 -16.97 0.89
C THR A 58 -18.05 -18.32 1.54
N GLY A 59 -17.17 -18.32 2.56
CA GLY A 59 -16.67 -19.55 3.18
C GLY A 59 -15.69 -20.31 2.29
N ASP A 60 -15.21 -19.70 1.21
CA ASP A 60 -14.21 -20.30 0.33
C ASP A 60 -12.83 -20.27 0.99
N THR A 61 -12.30 -21.45 1.28
CA THR A 61 -10.97 -21.62 1.86
C THR A 61 -9.91 -21.99 0.81
N THR A 62 -10.32 -22.14 -0.45
CA THR A 62 -9.42 -22.49 -1.55
C THR A 62 -8.35 -21.42 -1.71
N GLY A 63 -7.08 -21.82 -1.82
CA GLY A 63 -5.97 -20.88 -2.02
C GLY A 63 -5.66 -19.97 -0.82
N ARG A 64 -6.27 -20.16 0.36
CA ARG A 64 -6.06 -19.28 1.53
C ARG A 64 -4.59 -19.12 1.91
N THR A 65 -3.80 -20.19 1.84
CA THR A 65 -2.35 -20.13 2.15
C THR A 65 -1.58 -19.30 1.13
N GLU A 66 -1.93 -19.42 -0.15
CA GLU A 66 -1.31 -18.65 -1.25
C GLU A 66 -1.69 -17.17 -1.15
N ASP A 67 -2.95 -16.88 -0.86
CA ASP A 67 -3.45 -15.52 -0.59
C ASP A 67 -2.72 -14.86 0.59
N MET A 68 -2.53 -15.59 1.69
CA MET A 68 -1.78 -15.09 2.86
C MET A 68 -0.30 -14.83 2.52
N ALA A 69 0.34 -15.73 1.76
CA ALA A 69 1.72 -15.54 1.33
C ALA A 69 1.85 -14.32 0.41
N LEU A 70 0.93 -14.15 -0.54
CA LEU A 70 0.89 -13.01 -1.44
C LEU A 70 0.62 -11.71 -0.69
N ALA A 71 -0.29 -11.70 0.29
CA ALA A 71 -0.54 -10.52 1.12
C ALA A 71 0.73 -10.09 1.88
N ALA A 72 1.45 -11.05 2.48
CA ALA A 72 2.71 -10.79 3.16
C ALA A 72 3.80 -10.26 2.22
N GLU A 73 3.85 -10.76 0.98
CA GLU A 73 4.76 -10.24 -0.05
C GLU A 73 4.41 -8.80 -0.42
N ARG A 74 3.14 -8.49 -0.69
CA ARG A 74 2.69 -7.13 -1.04
C ARG A 74 2.87 -6.14 0.11
N GLU A 75 2.70 -6.58 1.35
CA GLU A 75 3.02 -5.77 2.53
C GLU A 75 4.50 -5.41 2.59
N ARG A 76 5.41 -6.37 2.32
CA ARG A 76 6.86 -6.09 2.25
C ARG A 76 7.20 -5.11 1.13
N THR A 77 6.57 -5.27 -0.03
CA THR A 77 6.76 -4.35 -1.18
C THR A 77 6.30 -2.94 -0.83
N LEU A 78 5.11 -2.79 -0.23
CA LEU A 78 4.61 -1.49 0.24
C LEU A 78 5.56 -0.87 1.27
N TYR A 79 6.05 -1.67 2.22
CA TYR A 79 6.99 -1.21 3.21
C TYR A 79 8.32 -0.73 2.60
N GLN A 80 8.83 -1.43 1.59
CA GLN A 80 10.02 -1.01 0.87
C GLN A 80 9.79 0.29 0.09
N ALA A 81 8.67 0.41 -0.62
CA ALA A 81 8.31 1.65 -1.32
C ALA A 81 8.23 2.85 -0.36
N VAL A 82 7.66 2.67 0.83
CA VAL A 82 7.62 3.71 1.87
C VAL A 82 9.03 4.08 2.36
N LYS A 83 9.93 3.12 2.51
CA LYS A 83 11.33 3.41 2.86
C LYS A 83 12.03 4.25 1.79
N ASP A 84 11.87 3.86 0.53
CA ASP A 84 12.51 4.53 -0.60
C ASP A 84 11.98 5.96 -0.76
N PHE A 85 10.66 6.15 -0.61
CA PHE A 85 10.05 7.48 -0.53
C PHE A 85 10.62 8.33 0.60
N ARG A 86 10.73 7.78 1.82
CA ARG A 86 11.29 8.52 2.96
C ARG A 86 12.75 8.91 2.70
N LEU A 87 13.52 8.06 2.05
CA LEU A 87 14.90 8.35 1.66
C LEU A 87 14.95 9.47 0.61
N ALA A 88 14.13 9.38 -0.45
CA ALA A 88 14.03 10.42 -1.47
C ALA A 88 13.63 11.77 -0.86
N ALA A 89 12.58 11.79 -0.04
CA ALA A 89 12.13 12.99 0.67
C ALA A 89 13.24 13.57 1.57
N ARG A 90 13.96 12.73 2.32
CA ARG A 90 15.09 13.18 3.15
C ARG A 90 16.21 13.80 2.31
N ARG A 91 16.57 13.19 1.18
CA ARG A 91 17.58 13.74 0.26
C ARG A 91 17.15 15.11 -0.27
N THR A 92 15.91 15.23 -0.71
CA THR A 92 15.37 16.49 -1.23
C THR A 92 15.28 17.60 -0.18
N LEU A 93 15.00 17.24 1.08
CA LEU A 93 14.99 18.18 2.20
C LEU A 93 16.38 18.48 2.79
N GLY A 94 17.46 17.92 2.23
CA GLY A 94 18.82 18.08 2.79
C GLY A 94 19.02 17.39 4.15
N LYS A 95 18.19 16.40 4.48
CA LYS A 95 18.20 15.63 5.74
C LYS A 95 18.71 14.20 5.58
N ALA A 96 19.38 13.91 4.47
CA ALA A 96 20.02 12.62 4.25
C ALA A 96 21.42 12.63 4.89
N THR A 97 21.45 12.36 6.20
CA THR A 97 22.66 11.96 6.92
C THR A 97 22.81 10.46 6.90
#